data_AF-A0A8J9U897-F1
#
_entry.id   AF-A0A8J9U897-F1
#
_cell.length_a   1.000
_cell.length_b   1.000
_cell.length_c   1.000
_cell.angle_alpha   90.00
_cell.angle_beta   90.00
_cell.angle_gamma   90.00
#
_symmetry.space_group_name_H-M   'P 1'
#
loop_
_entity.id
_entity.type
_entity.pdbx_description
1 polymer ?
#
loop_
_entity_poly.entity_id
_entity_poly.type
_entity_poly.pdbx_seq_one_letter_code
_entity_poly.pdbx_strand_id
1 'polypeptide(L)'
;MKLGDVDLFSDLELEQNVFNTIQKFICELYNVAGIIDVDAARLQLFINTYMVCDVNEEFNRKNVKNFDASNLPPCKSELSQEFRRANYITSLWKNAHMKKISIFSPDNNGWTLKDNKHHFNWFDGDQLPSFVIESLQEESDSQCQHWVDNDLSNLDDDDSKDHAECSNYK
;
A
#
# COMPACT_ATOMS: atom_id res chain seq x y z
N MET A 1 30.66 15.40 -5.69
CA MET A 1 29.77 16.10 -4.73
C MET A 1 29.05 15.01 -3.95
N LYS A 2 29.41 14.77 -2.68
CA LYS A 2 28.66 13.81 -1.84
C LYS A 2 27.48 14.57 -1.21
N LEU A 3 26.25 14.18 -1.54
CA LEU A 3 25.09 14.57 -0.75
C LEU A 3 25.13 13.82 0.59
N GLY A 4 24.59 14.45 1.64
CA GLY A 4 24.94 14.21 3.04
C GLY A 4 24.58 12.83 3.59
N ASP A 5 25.50 12.32 4.41
CA ASP A 5 25.31 11.20 5.34
C ASP A 5 24.80 11.76 6.67
N VAL A 6 23.50 11.97 6.84
CA VAL A 6 22.87 12.17 8.16
C VAL A 6 21.41 11.70 8.05
N ASP A 7 20.92 10.94 9.02
CA ASP A 7 19.51 10.53 9.10
C ASP A 7 18.58 11.70 9.45
N LEU A 8 17.32 11.61 9.03
CA LEU A 8 16.32 12.68 9.19
C LEU A 8 15.99 12.99 10.67
N PHE A 9 16.22 12.00 11.54
CA PHE A 9 16.09 12.10 12.97
C PHE A 9 17.47 12.03 13.61
N SER A 10 17.87 13.11 14.28
CA SER A 10 19.02 13.08 15.18
C SER A 10 18.69 12.41 16.52
N ASP A 11 17.40 12.22 16.80
CA ASP A 11 16.85 11.64 18.02
C ASP A 11 15.92 10.47 17.67
N LEU A 12 16.45 9.26 17.83
CA LEU A 12 15.76 8.00 17.54
C LEU A 12 14.59 7.75 18.51
N GLU A 13 14.65 8.28 19.74
CA GLU A 13 13.58 8.12 20.71
C GLU A 13 12.38 8.96 20.31
N LEU A 14 12.62 10.21 19.89
CA LEU A 14 11.57 11.08 19.35
C LEU A 14 10.94 10.47 18.08
N GLU A 15 11.75 9.96 17.15
CA GLU A 15 11.26 9.27 15.95
C GLU A 15 10.31 8.14 16.30
N GLN A 16 10.75 7.25 17.20
CA GLN A 16 9.96 6.10 17.62
C GLN A 16 8.67 6.52 18.33
N ASN A 17 8.70 7.59 19.14
CA ASN A 17 7.53 8.11 19.83
C ASN A 17 6.49 8.68 18.84
N VAL A 18 6.94 9.42 17.82
CA VAL A 18 6.06 9.91 16.75
C VAL A 18 5.49 8.73 15.96
N PHE A 19 6.32 7.76 15.60
CA PHE A 19 5.87 6.57 14.87
C PHE A 19 4.85 5.76 15.68
N ASN A 20 5.05 5.57 16.98
CA ASN A 20 4.09 4.92 17.88
C ASN A 20 2.76 5.68 17.96
N THR A 21 2.81 7.01 17.96
CA THR A 21 1.61 7.86 17.95
C THR A 21 0.80 7.65 16.67
N ILE A 22 1.48 7.61 15.51
CA ILE A 22 0.85 7.35 14.21
C ILE A 22 0.25 5.95 14.16
N GLN A 23 0.99 4.94 14.60
CA GLN A 23 0.50 3.56 14.64
C GLN A 23 -0.77 3.45 15.49
N LYS A 24 -0.78 4.04 16.70
CA LYS A 24 -1.96 4.09 17.57
C LYS A 24 -3.15 4.74 16.88
N PHE A 25 -2.94 5.89 16.22
CA PHE A 25 -4.00 6.56 15.47
C PHE A 25 -4.58 5.66 14.37
N ILE A 26 -3.74 4.92 13.64
CA ILE A 26 -4.19 3.97 12.62
C ILE A 26 -4.98 2.83 13.25
N CYS A 27 -4.50 2.22 14.34
CA CYS A 27 -5.26 1.18 15.03
C CYS A 27 -6.65 1.66 15.45
N GLU A 28 -6.76 2.88 15.98
CA GLU A 28 -8.03 3.50 16.34
C GLU A 28 -8.92 3.77 15.11
N LEU A 29 -8.34 4.22 13.99
CA LEU A 29 -9.07 4.44 12.72
C LEU A 29 -9.72 3.16 12.18
N TYR A 30 -9.08 2.01 12.40
CA TYR A 30 -9.59 0.69 12.02
C TYR A 30 -10.41 0.02 13.14
N ASN A 31 -10.83 0.78 14.16
CA ASN A 31 -11.64 0.33 15.29
C ASN A 31 -10.98 -0.76 16.16
N VAL A 32 -9.65 -0.80 16.18
CA VAL A 32 -8.86 -1.71 17.04
C VAL A 32 -8.26 -0.93 18.19
N ALA A 33 -9.10 -0.52 19.14
CA ALA A 33 -8.70 0.29 20.28
C ALA A 33 -7.78 -0.46 21.26
N GLY A 34 -6.86 0.26 21.90
CA GLY A 34 -5.95 -0.29 22.91
C GLY A 34 -4.72 -1.03 22.35
N ILE A 35 -4.63 -1.18 21.03
CA ILE A 35 -3.45 -1.72 20.34
C ILE A 35 -2.66 -0.56 19.71
N ILE A 36 -1.34 -0.58 19.89
CA ILE A 36 -0.43 0.39 19.26
C ILE A 36 0.19 -0.21 18.00
N ASP A 37 0.56 -1.48 18.00
CA ASP A 37 1.24 -2.09 16.86
C ASP A 37 0.25 -2.43 15.73
N VAL A 38 0.47 -1.87 14.54
CA VAL A 38 -0.41 -2.07 13.39
C VAL A 38 -0.42 -3.51 12.87
N ASP A 39 0.68 -4.26 12.99
CA ASP A 39 0.70 -5.68 12.59
C ASP A 39 -0.14 -6.52 13.58
N ALA A 40 -0.09 -6.18 14.87
CA ALA A 40 -0.98 -6.79 15.86
C ALA A 40 -2.46 -6.47 15.56
N ALA A 41 -2.76 -5.23 15.14
CA ALA A 41 -4.12 -4.86 14.73
C ALA A 41 -4.58 -5.62 13.46
N ARG A 42 -3.70 -5.77 12.46
CA ARG A 42 -3.95 -6.59 11.27
C ARG A 42 -4.28 -8.04 11.64
N LEU A 43 -3.48 -8.63 12.53
CA LEU A 43 -3.72 -9.99 13.01
C LEU A 43 -5.05 -10.11 13.76
N GLN A 44 -5.39 -9.14 14.61
CA GLN A 44 -6.66 -9.13 15.32
C GLN A 44 -7.86 -9.07 14.36
N LEU A 45 -7.79 -8.21 13.34
CA LEU A 45 -8.84 -8.11 12.31
C LEU A 45 -8.97 -9.42 11.52
N PHE A 46 -7.84 -10.03 11.15
CA PHE A 46 -7.84 -11.34 10.50
C PHE A 46 -8.50 -12.40 11.40
N ILE A 47 -8.11 -12.47 12.67
CA ILE A 47 -8.68 -13.41 13.64
C ILE A 47 -10.19 -13.22 13.79
N ASN A 48 -10.64 -11.98 13.98
CA ASN A 48 -12.06 -11.67 14.13
C ASN A 48 -12.89 -12.05 12.91
N THR A 49 -12.27 -12.04 11.72
CA THR A 49 -12.96 -12.32 10.46
C THR A 49 -12.94 -13.81 10.10
N TYR A 50 -11.84 -14.50 10.41
CA TYR A 50 -11.55 -15.83 9.86
C TYR A 50 -11.40 -16.95 10.88
N MET A 51 -11.32 -16.64 12.19
CA MET A 51 -11.20 -17.72 13.17
C MET A 51 -12.45 -18.59 13.21
N VAL A 52 -12.20 -19.90 13.16
CA VAL A 52 -13.20 -20.94 13.32
C VAL A 52 -13.17 -21.38 14.78
N CYS A 53 -14.33 -21.49 15.41
CA CYS A 53 -14.43 -21.90 16.82
C CYS A 53 -14.25 -23.42 17.00
N ASP A 54 -14.54 -24.20 15.97
CA ASP A 54 -14.40 -25.66 15.95
C ASP A 54 -13.52 -26.10 14.76
N VAL A 55 -12.42 -26.78 15.05
CA VAL A 55 -11.50 -27.30 14.02
C VAL A 55 -12.11 -28.41 13.16
N ASN A 56 -13.22 -28.99 13.58
CA ASN A 56 -13.99 -29.97 12.82
C ASN A 56 -15.05 -29.32 11.92
N GLU A 57 -15.31 -28.02 12.10
CA GLU A 57 -16.20 -27.26 11.23
C GLU A 57 -15.50 -27.01 9.89
N GLU A 58 -16.22 -27.23 8.80
CA GLU A 58 -15.69 -26.94 7.47
C GLU A 58 -15.38 -25.45 7.35
N PHE A 59 -14.17 -25.14 6.87
CA PHE A 59 -13.74 -23.75 6.69
C PHE A 59 -14.74 -22.97 5.82
N ASN A 60 -15.40 -21.98 6.41
CA ASN A 60 -16.47 -21.25 5.74
C ASN A 60 -15.92 -20.30 4.66
N ARG A 61 -15.76 -20.83 3.45
CA ARG A 61 -15.24 -20.11 2.28
C ARG A 61 -16.07 -18.87 1.91
N LYS A 62 -17.31 -18.73 2.40
CA LYS A 62 -18.14 -17.53 2.14
C LYS A 62 -17.54 -16.28 2.79
N ASN A 63 -16.86 -16.43 3.93
CA ASN A 63 -16.20 -15.31 4.62
C ASN A 63 -14.93 -14.86 3.90
N VAL A 64 -14.31 -15.74 3.10
CA VAL A 64 -13.09 -15.45 2.32
C VAL A 64 -13.39 -14.85 0.95
N LYS A 65 -14.52 -15.23 0.32
CA LYS A 65 -14.87 -14.76 -1.04
C LYS A 65 -15.01 -13.24 -1.18
N ASN A 66 -15.22 -12.53 -0.08
CA ASN A 66 -15.36 -11.07 -0.06
C ASN A 66 -14.24 -10.39 0.76
N PHE A 67 -13.09 -11.05 0.92
CA PHE A 67 -11.95 -10.40 1.57
C PHE A 67 -11.41 -9.29 0.69
N ASP A 68 -11.66 -8.06 1.11
CA ASP A 68 -11.03 -6.89 0.52
C ASP A 68 -9.91 -6.45 1.46
N ALA A 69 -8.67 -6.68 1.01
CA ALA A 69 -7.45 -6.37 1.72
C ALA A 69 -7.32 -4.86 2.03
N SER A 70 -8.06 -3.99 1.33
CA SER A 70 -8.11 -2.56 1.64
C SER A 70 -8.77 -2.24 2.98
N ASN A 71 -9.48 -3.21 3.59
CA ASN A 71 -10.04 -3.08 4.94
C ASN A 71 -9.03 -3.38 6.06
N LEU A 72 -7.80 -3.79 5.72
CA LEU A 72 -6.73 -3.92 6.70
C LEU A 72 -5.93 -2.62 6.81
N PRO A 73 -5.48 -2.23 8.02
CA PRO A 73 -4.51 -1.15 8.16
C PRO A 73 -3.21 -1.52 7.45
N PRO A 74 -2.39 -0.55 7.01
CA PRO A 74 -1.07 -0.84 6.42
C PRO A 74 -0.25 -1.71 7.37
N CYS A 75 0.59 -2.60 6.83
CA CYS A 75 1.56 -3.29 7.68
C CYS A 75 2.61 -2.32 8.21
N LYS A 76 3.31 -2.71 9.27
CA LYS A 76 4.32 -1.85 9.91
C LYS A 76 5.43 -1.44 8.95
N SER A 77 5.82 -2.34 8.05
CA SER A 77 6.83 -2.08 7.02
C SER A 77 6.37 -1.00 6.04
N GLU A 78 5.15 -1.12 5.49
CA GLU A 78 4.55 -0.11 4.61
C GLU A 78 4.40 1.25 5.31
N LEU A 79 3.90 1.23 6.54
CA LEU A 79 3.72 2.44 7.35
C LEU A 79 5.05 3.12 7.66
N SER A 80 6.11 2.35 7.94
CA SER A 80 7.46 2.87 8.17
C SER A 80 8.00 3.59 6.93
N GLN A 81 7.82 3.01 5.74
CA GLN A 81 8.25 3.67 4.50
C GLN A 81 7.46 4.96 4.24
N GLU A 82 6.15 4.96 4.49
CA GLU A 82 5.32 6.16 4.33
C GLU A 82 5.71 7.26 5.30
N PHE A 83 5.94 6.90 6.57
CA PHE A 83 6.44 7.83 7.58
C PHE A 83 7.75 8.49 7.14
N ARG A 84 8.72 7.70 6.67
CA ARG A 84 10.00 8.20 6.15
C ARG A 84 9.81 9.15 4.96
N ARG A 85 8.95 8.80 3.98
CA ARG A 85 8.64 9.66 2.84
C ARG A 85 8.02 10.98 3.27
N ALA A 86 7.01 10.93 4.12
CA ALA A 86 6.30 12.11 4.60
C ALA A 86 7.25 13.07 5.34
N ASN A 87 8.13 12.52 6.19
CA ASN A 87 9.12 13.32 6.89
C ASN A 87 10.14 13.95 5.93
N TYR A 88 10.64 13.20 4.96
CA TYR A 88 11.56 13.71 3.94
C TYR A 88 10.94 14.85 3.13
N ILE A 89 9.74 14.63 2.58
CA ILE A 89 9.01 15.65 1.81
C ILE A 89 8.78 16.90 2.66
N THR A 90 8.35 16.74 3.92
CA THR A 90 8.14 17.85 4.85
C THR A 90 9.44 18.61 5.11
N SER A 91 10.57 17.91 5.23
CA SER A 91 11.88 18.53 5.41
C SER A 91 12.30 19.39 4.20
N LEU A 92 11.99 18.95 2.98
CA LEU A 92 12.25 19.74 1.76
C LEU A 92 11.48 21.04 1.78
N TRP A 93 10.16 20.96 2.06
CA TRP A 93 9.30 22.14 2.12
C TRP A 93 9.70 23.09 3.23
N LYS A 94 10.04 22.57 4.42
CA LYS A 94 10.52 23.38 5.56
C LYS A 94 11.78 24.18 5.20
N ASN A 95 12.66 23.62 4.37
CA ASN A 95 13.94 24.22 3.99
C ASN A 95 13.92 24.86 2.59
N ALA A 96 12.76 25.00 1.95
CA ALA A 96 12.63 25.54 0.59
C ALA A 96 13.15 26.99 0.45
N HIS A 97 13.22 27.72 1.56
CA HIS A 97 13.77 29.07 1.63
C HIS A 97 15.32 29.11 1.72
N MET A 98 15.97 27.97 1.96
CA MET A 98 17.42 27.88 2.09
C MET A 98 18.10 27.59 0.75
N LYS A 99 19.36 28.02 0.60
CA LYS A 99 20.17 27.72 -0.60
C LYS A 99 20.40 26.22 -0.82
N LYS A 100 20.39 25.43 0.26
CA LYS A 100 20.46 23.96 0.23
C LYS A 100 19.16 23.42 0.81
N ILE A 101 18.29 22.92 -0.06
CA ILE A 101 16.92 22.49 0.29
C ILE A 101 16.91 21.18 1.09
N SER A 102 17.82 20.25 0.79
CA SER A 102 17.95 19.00 1.52
C SER A 102 19.37 18.76 1.98
N ILE A 103 19.51 18.30 3.23
CA ILE A 103 20.72 17.64 3.72
C ILE A 103 20.63 16.11 3.60
N PHE A 104 19.43 15.57 3.36
CA PHE A 104 19.09 14.16 3.35
C PHE A 104 19.03 13.58 1.93
N SER A 105 19.44 12.33 1.78
CA SER A 105 19.20 11.58 0.54
C SER A 105 17.75 11.08 0.50
N PRO A 106 17.08 11.09 -0.67
CA PRO A 106 15.82 10.37 -0.83
C PRO A 106 16.00 8.86 -0.59
N ASP A 107 17.17 8.30 -0.94
CA ASP A 107 17.53 6.92 -0.64
C ASP A 107 17.52 6.71 0.88
N ASN A 108 16.90 5.60 1.33
CA ASN A 108 16.61 5.29 2.74
C ASN A 108 15.53 6.17 3.41
N ASN A 109 14.99 7.17 2.72
CA ASN A 109 13.85 7.96 3.17
C ASN A 109 12.55 7.59 2.41
N GLY A 110 12.36 6.29 2.22
CA GLY A 110 11.20 5.72 1.53
C GLY A 110 11.24 5.78 0.01
N TRP A 111 12.41 6.05 -0.56
CA TRP A 111 12.72 5.94 -1.98
C TRP A 111 13.91 5.01 -2.23
N THR A 112 13.96 4.45 -3.43
CA THR A 112 15.10 3.69 -3.96
C THR A 112 15.48 4.21 -5.34
N LEU A 113 16.79 4.29 -5.61
CA LEU A 113 17.31 4.61 -6.93
C LEU A 113 17.37 3.35 -7.82
N LYS A 114 16.59 3.34 -8.90
CA LYS A 114 16.63 2.30 -9.96
C LYS A 114 16.65 2.98 -11.32
N ASP A 115 17.52 2.53 -12.23
CA ASP A 115 17.65 3.10 -13.58
C ASP A 115 17.79 4.63 -13.61
N ASN A 116 18.55 5.18 -12.66
CA ASN A 116 18.76 6.63 -12.49
C ASN A 116 17.47 7.43 -12.22
N LYS A 117 16.42 6.77 -11.71
CA LYS A 117 15.15 7.35 -11.29
C LYS A 117 14.82 6.92 -9.86
N HIS A 118 14.17 7.80 -9.10
CA HIS A 118 13.71 7.46 -7.76
C HIS A 118 12.32 6.82 -7.84
N HIS A 119 12.19 5.65 -7.23
CA HIS A 119 10.95 4.91 -7.11
C HIS A 119 10.56 4.78 -5.64
N PHE A 120 9.27 4.83 -5.35
CA PHE A 120 8.79 4.62 -3.99
C PHE A 120 9.25 3.25 -3.50
N ASN A 121 9.86 3.22 -2.32
CA ASN A 121 10.08 1.98 -1.60
C ASN A 121 8.81 1.66 -0.82
N TRP A 122 7.89 0.89 -1.40
CA TRP A 122 6.57 0.67 -0.79
C TRP A 122 6.66 -0.10 0.53
N PHE A 123 7.47 -1.14 0.56
CA PHE A 123 7.65 -1.99 1.74
C PHE A 123 9.02 -2.68 1.68
N ASP A 124 9.54 -3.03 2.85
CA ASP A 124 10.70 -3.92 2.99
C ASP A 124 10.23 -5.30 3.49
N GLY A 125 10.83 -6.37 2.94
CA GLY A 125 10.58 -7.76 3.34
C GLY A 125 9.94 -8.61 2.23
N ASP A 126 9.43 -9.77 2.62
CA ASP A 126 8.70 -10.65 1.70
C ASP A 126 7.21 -10.32 1.70
N GLN A 127 6.62 -10.16 0.51
CA GLN A 127 5.18 -9.90 0.38
C GLN A 127 4.35 -11.13 0.77
N LEU A 128 4.89 -12.33 0.52
CA LEU A 128 4.26 -13.61 0.78
C LEU A 128 5.32 -14.59 1.32
N PRO A 129 4.95 -15.50 2.24
CA PRO A 129 5.84 -16.59 2.62
C PRO A 129 6.24 -17.44 1.41
N SER A 130 7.49 -17.94 1.38
CA SER A 130 8.04 -18.68 0.23
C SER A 130 7.18 -19.88 -0.19
N PHE A 131 6.63 -20.64 0.76
CA PHE A 131 5.76 -21.78 0.47
C PHE A 131 4.46 -21.39 -0.26
N VAL A 132 3.97 -20.16 -0.05
CA VAL A 132 2.79 -19.65 -0.78
C VAL A 132 3.17 -19.33 -2.22
N ILE A 133 4.34 -18.73 -2.43
CA ILE A 133 4.86 -18.42 -3.77
C ILE A 133 5.06 -19.72 -4.56
N GLU A 134 5.66 -20.74 -3.95
CA GLU A 134 5.86 -22.06 -4.54
C GLU A 134 4.52 -22.70 -4.96
N SER A 135 3.52 -22.67 -4.08
CA SER A 135 2.18 -23.22 -4.37
C SER A 135 1.49 -22.53 -5.56
N LEU A 136 1.68 -21.21 -5.71
CA LEU A 136 1.11 -20.44 -6.83
C LEU A 136 1.80 -20.74 -8.16
N GLN A 137 3.09 -21.08 -8.15
CA GLN A 137 3.85 -21.45 -9.35
C GLN A 137 3.40 -22.81 -9.89
N GLU A 138 3.14 -23.78 -9.01
CA GLU A 138 2.64 -25.12 -9.38
C GLU A 138 1.27 -25.09 -10.08
N GLU A 139 0.39 -24.16 -9.70
CA GLU A 139 -0.90 -23.95 -10.38
C GLU A 139 -0.73 -23.33 -11.78
N SER A 140 0.26 -22.45 -11.96
CA SER A 140 0.53 -21.80 -13.26
C SER A 140 1.15 -22.74 -14.29
N ASP A 141 1.99 -23.69 -13.86
CA ASP A 141 2.58 -24.72 -14.72
C ASP A 141 1.55 -25.79 -15.14
N SER A 142 0.41 -25.86 -14.46
CA SER A 142 -0.71 -26.77 -14.76
C SER A 142 -1.78 -26.15 -15.67
N GLN A 143 -1.74 -24.84 -15.93
CA GLN A 143 -2.72 -24.12 -16.77
C GLN A 143 -2.07 -23.30 -17.89
N CYS A 144 -1.20 -23.93 -18.69
CA CYS A 144 -0.97 -23.49 -20.06
C CYS A 144 -2.11 -23.98 -20.97
N GLN A 145 -3.33 -23.46 -20.77
CA GLN A 145 -4.39 -23.49 -21.79
C GLN A 145 -4.83 -22.06 -22.10
N HIS A 146 -4.12 -21.50 -23.08
CA HIS A 146 -4.59 -20.51 -24.06
C HIS A 146 -5.61 -19.46 -23.58
N TRP A 147 -5.11 -18.34 -23.07
CA TRP A 147 -5.84 -17.08 -23.20
C TRP A 147 -5.64 -16.63 -24.64
N VAL A 148 -6.60 -16.94 -25.51
CA VAL A 148 -6.66 -16.33 -26.85
C VAL A 148 -7.13 -14.90 -26.62
N ASP A 149 -6.26 -13.92 -26.88
CA ASP A 149 -6.68 -12.54 -27.11
C ASP A 149 -7.62 -12.51 -28.31
N ASN A 150 -8.93 -12.56 -28.09
CA ASN A 150 -9.91 -12.38 -29.14
C ASN A 150 -11.22 -11.81 -28.59
N ASP A 151 -11.26 -10.50 -28.35
CA ASP A 151 -12.37 -9.68 -28.84
C ASP A 151 -12.02 -8.18 -28.77
N LEU A 152 -11.19 -7.74 -29.71
CA LEU A 152 -11.03 -6.33 -30.09
C LEU A 152 -11.42 -6.21 -31.57
N SER A 153 -12.67 -6.56 -31.88
CA SER A 153 -13.27 -6.26 -33.18
C SER A 153 -14.78 -6.35 -33.09
N ASN A 154 -15.44 -5.23 -32.81
CA ASN A 154 -16.71 -4.80 -33.41
C ASN A 154 -17.12 -3.45 -32.80
N LEU A 155 -16.34 -2.42 -33.12
CA LEU A 155 -16.82 -1.05 -33.14
C LEU A 155 -16.91 -0.67 -34.60
N ASP A 156 -18.14 -0.72 -35.13
CA ASP A 156 -18.70 0.24 -36.08
C ASP A 156 -20.00 -0.34 -36.65
N ASP A 157 -21.14 0.19 -36.20
CA ASP A 157 -22.24 0.51 -37.11
C ASP A 157 -23.12 1.62 -36.50
N ASP A 158 -22.90 2.80 -37.10
CA ASP A 158 -23.76 3.94 -37.34
C ASP A 158 -25.27 3.78 -37.04
N ASP A 159 -25.81 4.68 -36.22
CA ASP A 159 -27.13 5.24 -36.53
C ASP A 159 -27.18 6.72 -36.10
N SER A 160 -26.72 7.56 -37.02
CA SER A 160 -26.91 9.00 -37.01
C SER A 160 -28.40 9.36 -37.15
N LYS A 161 -29.01 9.97 -36.12
CA LYS A 161 -30.15 10.89 -36.30
C LYS A 161 -30.01 12.13 -35.42
N ASP A 162 -29.61 13.21 -36.09
CA ASP A 162 -29.83 14.59 -35.72
C ASP A 162 -31.28 14.85 -35.29
N HIS A 163 -31.50 15.60 -34.20
CA HIS A 163 -31.88 17.01 -34.30
C HIS A 163 -32.26 17.64 -32.95
N ALA A 164 -31.84 18.90 -32.84
CA ALA A 164 -32.44 20.02 -32.10
C ALA A 164 -32.01 20.25 -30.65
N GLU A 165 -31.02 21.14 -30.54
CA GLU A 165 -30.96 22.18 -29.52
C GLU A 165 -32.34 22.77 -29.22
N CYS A 166 -32.63 23.00 -27.94
CA CYS A 166 -33.40 24.18 -27.56
C CYS A 166 -32.87 24.73 -26.24
N SER A 167 -32.23 25.87 -26.37
CA SER A 167 -31.82 26.78 -25.32
C SER A 167 -33.03 27.50 -24.70
N ASN A 168 -32.80 27.94 -23.45
CA ASN A 168 -33.49 28.99 -22.69
C ASN A 168 -34.72 28.62 -21.84
N TYR A 169 -34.61 28.96 -20.55
CA TYR A 169 -35.40 29.91 -19.74
C TYR A 169 -35.24 29.46 -18.26
N LYS A 170 -34.74 30.25 -17.31
CA LYS A 170 -34.81 31.69 -17.05
C LYS A 170 -33.53 32.21 -16.38
#